data_AF-A0A8A2VA79-F1
#
_entry.id   AF-A0A8A2VA79-F1
#
_cell.length_a   1.000
_cell.length_b   1.000
_cell.length_c   1.000
_cell.angle_alpha   90.00
_cell.angle_beta   90.00
_cell.angle_gamma   90.00
#
_symmetry.space_group_name_H-M   'P 1'
#
loop_
_entity.id
_entity.type
_entity.pdbx_description
1 polymer ?
#
loop_
_entity_poly.entity_id
_entity_poly.type
_entity_poly.pdbx_seq_one_letter_code
_entity_poly.pdbx_strand_id
1 'polypeptide(L)'
;MRITRQLVLEISRHEVPVGRAITLRVRDEGNNPIEGAIVEAGTKRTRTDSNGRCEITFYSPGFWKLVAAKSPTDRVAYESTSSLVRAVPRSTTARRPRRTGPPTL
;
A
#
# COMPACT_ATOMS: atom_id res chain seq x y z
N MET A 1 -33.30 6.22 -3.77
CA MET A 1 -32.60 5.90 -2.52
C MET A 1 -31.16 5.52 -2.86
N ARG A 2 -30.18 6.11 -2.18
CA ARG A 2 -28.76 5.77 -2.35
C ARG A 2 -28.37 4.84 -1.21
N ILE A 3 -27.73 3.72 -1.52
CA ILE A 3 -27.16 2.83 -0.50
C ILE A 3 -25.76 3.28 -0.13
N THR A 4 -25.37 3.12 1.12
CA THR A 4 -24.00 3.37 1.58
C THR A 4 -23.28 2.04 1.73
N ARG A 5 -22.04 1.95 1.24
CA ARG A 5 -21.19 0.76 1.39
C ARG A 5 -19.89 1.12 2.07
N GLN A 6 -19.49 0.34 3.05
CA GLN A 6 -18.20 0.53 3.70
C GLN A 6 -17.08 -0.10 2.88
N LEU A 7 -16.03 0.68 2.60
CA LEU A 7 -14.83 0.14 1.97
C LEU A 7 -13.99 -0.64 2.99
N VAL A 8 -13.42 -1.74 2.52
CA VAL A 8 -12.47 -2.59 3.24
C VAL A 8 -11.18 -2.64 2.43
N LEU A 9 -10.07 -2.24 3.06
CA LEU A 9 -8.74 -2.29 2.46
C LEU A 9 -7.98 -3.49 3.02
N GLU A 10 -7.79 -4.50 2.18
CA GLU A 10 -6.96 -5.65 2.48
C GLU A 10 -5.54 -5.40 1.99
N ILE A 11 -4.57 -5.59 2.90
CA ILE A 11 -3.15 -5.44 2.62
C ILE A 11 -2.50 -6.81 2.75
N SER A 12 -1.80 -7.28 1.72
CA SER A 12 -1.15 -8.59 1.79
C SER A 12 -0.04 -8.65 2.85
N ARG A 13 0.59 -7.52 3.17
CA ARG A 13 1.73 -7.39 4.10
C ARG A 13 1.74 -6.00 4.76
N HIS A 14 1.72 -5.95 6.08
CA HIS A 14 1.80 -4.68 6.82
C HIS A 14 3.23 -4.18 7.06
N GLU A 15 4.24 -4.98 6.69
CA GLU A 15 5.65 -4.60 6.68
C GLU A 15 6.28 -4.99 5.34
N VAL A 16 6.94 -4.04 4.66
CA VAL A 16 7.53 -4.26 3.33
C VAL A 16 8.87 -3.54 3.20
N PRO A 17 9.91 -4.16 2.61
CA PRO A 17 11.14 -3.45 2.26
C PRO A 17 10.89 -2.36 1.21
N VAL A 18 11.53 -1.20 1.37
CA VAL A 18 11.52 -0.15 0.35
C VAL A 18 11.98 -0.68 -1.01
N GLY A 19 11.35 -0.18 -2.06
CA GLY A 19 11.58 -0.62 -3.45
C GLY A 19 10.88 -1.94 -3.81
N ARG A 20 10.12 -2.55 -2.91
CA ARG A 20 9.20 -3.66 -3.26
C ARG A 20 7.76 -3.17 -3.37
N ALA A 21 7.08 -3.62 -4.43
CA ALA A 21 5.65 -3.42 -4.56
C ALA A 21 4.90 -4.29 -3.54
N ILE A 22 3.82 -3.74 -2.98
CA ILE A 22 2.80 -4.49 -2.28
C ILE A 22 1.50 -4.45 -3.08
N THR A 23 0.79 -5.57 -3.07
CA THR A 23 -0.54 -5.66 -3.62
C THR A 23 -1.55 -5.26 -2.54
N LEU A 24 -2.50 -4.43 -2.93
CA LEU A 24 -3.62 -3.98 -2.13
C LEU A 24 -4.91 -4.45 -2.80
N ARG A 25 -5.93 -4.72 -2.00
CA ARG A 25 -7.26 -5.01 -2.52
C ARG A 25 -8.32 -4.21 -1.78
N VAL A 26 -9.18 -3.54 -2.54
CA VAL A 26 -10.32 -2.79 -2.02
C VAL A 26 -11.58 -3.57 -2.33
N ARG A 27 -12.35 -3.85 -1.29
CA ARG A 27 -13.66 -4.52 -1.35
C ARG A 27 -14.70 -3.73 -0.56
N ASP A 28 -15.95 -4.10 -0.64
CA ASP A 28 -16.96 -3.70 0.34
C ASP A 28 -17.17 -4.78 1.42
N GLU A 29 -18.00 -4.45 2.41
CA GLU A 29 -18.48 -5.34 3.48
C GLU A 29 -19.10 -6.66 2.99
N GLY A 30 -19.66 -6.67 1.77
CA GLY A 30 -20.20 -7.87 1.12
C GLY A 30 -19.14 -8.66 0.34
N ASN A 31 -17.86 -8.36 0.54
CA ASN A 31 -16.73 -8.99 -0.12
C ASN A 31 -16.66 -8.78 -1.64
N ASN A 32 -17.41 -7.79 -2.17
CA ASN A 32 -17.38 -7.50 -3.61
C ASN A 32 -16.18 -6.60 -3.94
N PRO A 33 -15.43 -6.89 -5.02
CA PRO A 33 -14.32 -6.04 -5.43
C PRO A 33 -14.81 -4.66 -5.86
N ILE A 34 -14.06 -3.62 -5.48
CA ILE A 34 -14.37 -2.24 -5.86
C ILE A 34 -13.40 -1.77 -6.93
N GLU A 35 -13.88 -1.69 -8.16
CA GLU A 35 -13.17 -1.08 -9.28
C GLU A 35 -13.14 0.45 -9.17
N GLY A 36 -12.02 1.05 -9.60
CA GLY A 36 -11.85 2.50 -9.71
C GLY A 36 -11.77 3.23 -8.37
N ALA A 37 -11.67 2.50 -7.25
CA ALA A 37 -11.35 3.11 -5.97
C ALA A 37 -9.94 3.70 -6.02
N ILE A 38 -9.78 4.85 -5.40
CA ILE A 38 -8.52 5.56 -5.29
C ILE A 38 -7.87 5.15 -3.97
N VAL A 39 -6.63 4.67 -4.05
CA VAL A 39 -5.80 4.38 -2.89
C VAL A 39 -4.64 5.36 -2.84
N GLU A 40 -4.57 6.10 -1.74
CA GLU A 40 -3.60 7.16 -1.48
C GLU A 40 -2.60 6.75 -0.41
N ALA A 41 -1.33 7.09 -0.62
CA ALA A 41 -0.26 6.91 0.36
C ALA A 41 0.71 8.10 0.31
N GLY A 42 0.52 9.07 1.20
CA GLY A 42 1.21 10.35 1.11
C GLY A 42 0.88 11.05 -0.22
N THR A 43 1.90 11.32 -1.04
CA THR A 43 1.75 11.95 -2.36
C THR A 43 1.43 10.97 -3.49
N LYS A 44 1.50 9.65 -3.24
CA LYS A 44 1.25 8.63 -4.26
C LYS A 44 -0.22 8.26 -4.29
N ARG A 45 -0.79 8.17 -5.49
CA ARG A 45 -2.19 7.82 -5.72
C ARG A 45 -2.28 6.73 -6.79
N THR A 46 -3.08 5.71 -6.54
CA THR A 46 -3.31 4.59 -7.46
C THR A 46 -4.80 4.29 -7.56
N ARG A 47 -5.24 3.66 -8.66
CA ARG A 47 -6.63 3.23 -8.84
C ARG A 47 -6.71 1.71 -8.85
N THR A 48 -7.77 1.16 -8.29
CA THR A 48 -8.05 -0.27 -8.35
C THR A 48 -8.59 -0.70 -9.72
N ASP A 49 -8.18 -1.89 -10.15
CA ASP A 49 -8.69 -2.56 -11.34
C ASP A 49 -10.06 -3.22 -11.12
N SER A 50 -10.59 -3.92 -12.14
CA SER A 50 -11.87 -4.63 -12.09
C SER A 50 -11.95 -5.72 -11.00
N ASN A 51 -10.81 -6.21 -10.52
CA ASN A 51 -10.72 -7.17 -9.41
C ASN A 51 -10.56 -6.48 -8.04
N GLY A 52 -10.63 -5.15 -8.02
CA GLY A 52 -10.41 -4.32 -6.85
C GLY A 52 -8.96 -4.25 -6.42
N ARG A 53 -8.00 -4.60 -7.28
CA ARG A 53 -6.57 -4.67 -6.93
C ARG A 53 -5.81 -3.44 -7.41
N CYS A 54 -4.81 -3.05 -6.64
CA CYS A 54 -3.78 -2.11 -7.08
C CYS A 54 -2.44 -2.45 -6.45
N GLU A 55 -1.38 -1.85 -6.97
CA GLU A 55 -0.03 -2.02 -6.43
C GLU A 55 0.58 -0.69 -6.05
N ILE A 56 1.30 -0.68 -4.93
CA ILE A 56 2.04 0.48 -4.47
C ILE A 56 3.44 0.10 -4.02
N THR A 57 4.39 0.97 -4.31
CA THR A 57 5.80 0.82 -3.93
C THR A 57 6.20 2.04 -3.13
N PHE A 58 6.81 1.80 -1.96
CA PHE A 58 7.38 2.83 -1.10
C PHE A 58 8.89 2.92 -1.32
N TYR A 59 9.40 4.14 -1.45
CA TYR A 59 10.83 4.38 -1.67
C TYR A 59 11.57 4.95 -0.44
N SER A 60 10.81 5.38 0.57
CA SER A 60 11.36 5.85 1.84
C SER A 60 10.85 4.97 2.98
N PRO A 61 11.73 4.61 3.94
CA PRO A 61 11.32 3.87 5.12
C PRO A 61 10.41 4.75 6.01
N GLY A 62 9.55 4.11 6.79
CA GLY A 62 8.62 4.79 7.70
C GLY A 62 7.23 4.15 7.70
N PHE A 63 6.32 4.76 8.46
CA PHE A 63 4.91 4.38 8.48
C PHE A 63 4.14 5.17 7.43
N TRP A 64 3.41 4.44 6.59
CA TRP A 64 2.61 4.98 5.51
C TRP A 64 1.14 4.71 5.81
N LYS A 65 0.36 5.79 5.91
CA LYS A 65 -1.10 5.71 5.97
C LYS A 65 -1.65 5.54 4.57
N LEU A 66 -2.30 4.41 4.34
CA LEU A 66 -3.08 4.12 3.16
C LEU A 66 -4.52 4.58 3.39
N VAL A 67 -5.08 5.33 2.44
CA VAL A 67 -6.49 5.74 2.45
C VAL A 67 -7.14 5.24 1.17
N ALA A 68 -8.19 4.44 1.30
CA ALA A 68 -8.99 3.97 0.17
C ALA A 68 -10.31 4.74 0.17
N ALA A 69 -10.59 5.42 -0.94
CA ALA A 69 -11.78 6.21 -1.14
C ALA A 69 -12.33 6.03 -2.57
N LYS A 70 -13.64 6.18 -2.74
CA LYS A 70 -14.28 6.16 -4.04
C LYS A 70 -15.36 7.22 -4.10
N SER A 71 -15.40 7.98 -5.21
CA SER A 71 -16.45 8.97 -5.42
C SER A 71 -17.83 8.30 -5.45
N PRO A 72 -18.84 8.91 -4.83
CA PRO A 72 -20.20 8.38 -4.86
C PRO A 72 -20.77 8.43 -6.29
N THR A 73 -21.71 7.54 -6.56
CA THR A 73 -22.53 7.50 -7.77
C THR A 73 -23.97 7.84 -7.41
N ASP A 74 -24.87 7.93 -8.39
CA ASP A 74 -26.30 8.15 -8.13
C ASP A 74 -26.91 7.12 -7.18
N ARG A 75 -26.46 5.86 -7.30
CA ARG A 75 -27.01 4.71 -6.57
C ARG A 75 -26.24 4.32 -5.32
N VAL A 76 -24.93 4.60 -5.27
CA VAL A 76 -24.04 4.10 -4.20
C VAL A 76 -23.14 5.21 -3.67
N ALA A 77 -23.15 5.40 -2.35
CA ALA A 77 -22.13 6.13 -1.60
C ALA A 77 -21.13 5.16 -0.98
N TYR A 78 -19.90 5.62 -0.76
CA TYR A 78 -18.83 4.82 -0.19
C TYR A 78 -18.24 5.50 1.03
N GLU A 79 -18.16 4.77 2.14
CA GLU A 79 -17.39 5.20 3.31
C GLU A 79 -15.92 4.82 3.11
N SER A 80 -15.04 5.81 3.18
CA SER A 80 -13.60 5.58 3.02
C SER A 80 -13.02 4.80 4.20
N THR A 81 -11.92 4.10 3.96
CA THR A 81 -11.20 3.37 5.00
C THR A 81 -9.71 3.70 4.96
N SER A 82 -9.01 3.48 6.07
CA SER A 82 -7.57 3.69 6.13
C SER A 82 -6.87 2.60 6.92
N SER A 83 -5.62 2.31 6.55
CA SER A 83 -4.78 1.34 7.24
C SER A 83 -3.31 1.75 7.17
N LEU A 84 -2.46 1.19 8.02
CA LEU A 84 -1.05 1.56 8.14
C LEU A 84 -0.16 0.44 7.59
N VAL A 85 0.87 0.83 6.84
CA VAL A 85 1.93 -0.07 6.38
C VAL A 85 3.28 0.50 6.77
N ARG A 86 4.16 -0.36 7.28
CA ARG A 86 5.54 0.00 7.59
C ARG A 86 6.46 -0.36 6.43
N ALA A 87 7.07 0.66 5.83
CA ALA A 87 8.16 0.48 4.90
C ALA A 87 9.49 0.39 5.68
N VAL A 88 10.23 -0.70 5.54
CA VAL A 88 11.52 -0.91 6.20
C VAL A 88 12.68 -0.69 5.22
N PRO A 89 13.85 -0.22 5.68
CA PRO A 89 15.03 -0.14 4.84
C PRO A 89 15.32 -1.49 4.18
N ARG A 90 15.71 -1.48 2.90
CA ARG A 90 16.21 -2.67 2.25
C ARG A 90 17.57 -2.95 2.87
N SER A 91 17.65 -3.95 3.75
CA SER A 91 18.90 -4.36 4.36
C SER A 91 19.91 -4.69 3.26
N THR A 92 20.81 -3.76 2.97
CA THR A 92 21.99 -3.99 2.13
C THR A 92 22.98 -4.79 2.97
N THR A 93 22.66 -6.05 3.26
CA THR A 93 23.64 -7.01 3.75
C THR A 93 24.55 -7.40 2.59
N ALA A 94 25.43 -6.46 2.20
CA ALA A 94 26.61 -6.69 1.39
C ALA A 94 27.55 -5.47 1.46
N ARG A 95 27.70 -4.83 2.62
CA ARG A 95 28.89 -4.00 2.86
C ARG A 95 29.98 -4.95 3.35
N ARG A 96 30.80 -5.42 2.40
CA ARG A 96 32.01 -6.24 2.60
C ARG A 96 32.74 -5.81 3.89
N PRO A 97 33.21 -6.72 4.76
CA PRO A 97 34.19 -6.33 5.75
C PRO A 97 35.42 -5.84 5.00
N ARG A 98 35.75 -4.55 5.15
CA ARG A 98 37.02 -3.99 4.71
C ARG A 98 38.09 -4.65 5.59
N ARG A 99 38.67 -5.74 5.09
CA ARG A 99 39.83 -6.41 5.68
C ARG A 99 41.04 -5.51 5.48
N THR A 100 41.19 -4.52 6.35
CA THR A 100 42.45 -3.77 6.51
C THR A 100 43.40 -4.68 7.29
N GLY A 101 44.19 -5.47 6.59
CA GLY A 101 45.41 -6.07 7.17
C GLY A 101 46.49 -4.99 7.26
N PRO A 102 47.31 -4.96 8.32
CA PRO A 102 48.41 -4.00 8.41
C PRO A 102 49.48 -4.33 7.36
N PRO A 103 50.21 -3.32 6.83
CA PRO A 103 51.41 -3.57 6.04
C PRO A 103 52.50 -4.12 6.97
N THR A 104 53.02 -5.29 6.64
CA THR A 104 54.25 -5.83 7.26
C THR A 104 55.44 -5.06 6.67
N LEU A 105 56.23 -4.43 7.55
CA LEU A 105 57.57 -3.93 7.23
C LEU A 105 58.60 -5.06 7.37
#